data_AF-A0A945GWN4-F1
#
_entry.id   AF-A0A945GWN4-F1
#
_cell.length_a   1.000
_cell.length_b   1.000
_cell.length_c   1.000
_cell.angle_alpha   90.00
_cell.angle_beta   90.00
_cell.angle_gamma   90.00
#
_symmetry.space_group_name_H-M   'P 1'
#
loop_
_entity.id
_entity.type
_entity.pdbx_description
1 polymer ?
#
loop_
_entity_poly.entity_id
_entity_poly.type
_entity_poly.pdbx_seq_one_letter_code
_entity_poly.pdbx_strand_id
1 'polypeptide(L)' 'MKISDIFIGRPLYWLLWLVIGGVLYWFGKGAHHVRDFVPFVLELFALVAVCVIVIVATYKPGDRIIRESLDDDEEERSSD' A
#
# COMPACT_ATOMS: atom_id res chain seq x y z
N MET A 1 22.49 10.18 -5.02
CA MET A 1 21.48 9.18 -4.60
C MET A 1 20.19 9.50 -5.29
N LYS A 2 19.61 8.54 -6.02
CA LYS A 2 18.28 8.72 -6.59
C LYS A 2 17.26 8.46 -5.47
N ILE A 3 16.11 9.14 -5.50
CA ILE A 3 15.03 8.92 -4.52
C ILE A 3 14.60 7.43 -4.48
N SER A 4 14.74 6.73 -5.61
CA SER A 4 14.48 5.29 -5.75
C SER A 4 15.37 4.40 -4.89
N ASP A 5 16.55 4.89 -4.46
CA ASP A 5 17.49 4.10 -3.66
C ASP A 5 17.19 4.20 -2.15
N ILE A 6 16.41 5.20 -1.73
CA ILE A 6 16.01 5.43 -0.33
C ILE A 6 14.69 4.71 -0.01
N PHE A 7 13.77 4.63 -0.97
CA PHE A 7 12.44 4.08 -0.75
C PHE A 7 12.30 2.69 -1.36
N ILE A 8 11.96 1.70 -0.54
CA ILE A 8 11.44 0.42 -1.02
C ILE A 8 10.08 0.69 -1.63
N GLY A 9 10.02 0.67 -2.97
CA GLY A 9 8.80 0.92 -3.76
C GLY A 9 8.50 2.40 -4.03
N ARG A 10 7.28 2.69 -4.47
CA ARG A 10 6.88 4.04 -4.89
C ARG A 10 6.66 4.96 -3.68
N PRO A 11 7.26 6.17 -3.66
CA PRO A 11 7.08 7.14 -2.57
C PRO A 11 5.61 7.48 -2.25
N LEU A 12 4.73 7.37 -3.24
CA LEU A 12 3.29 7.57 -3.05
C LEU A 12 2.68 6.61 -2.01
N TYR A 13 3.14 5.36 -1.95
CA TYR A 13 2.63 4.39 -0.98
C TYR A 13 3.11 4.70 0.44
N TRP A 14 4.30 5.29 0.58
CA TRP A 14 4.78 5.81 1.86
C TRP A 14 3.94 6.99 2.35
N LEU A 15 3.52 7.87 1.45
CA LEU A 15 2.56 8.92 1.79
C LEU A 15 1.22 8.34 2.24
N LEU A 16 0.74 7.28 1.56
CA LEU A 16 -0.48 6.57 1.95
C LEU A 16 -0.40 6.04 3.39
N TRP A 17 0.76 5.47 3.78
CA TRP A 17 1.00 5.02 5.15
C TRP A 17 0.91 6.15 6.17
N LEU A 18 1.45 7.32 5.88
CA LEU A 18 1.34 8.49 6.76
C LEU A 18 -0.12 8.93 6.93
N VAL A 19 -0.90 8.92 5.85
CA VAL A 19 -2.34 9.23 5.89
C VAL A 19 -3.08 8.23 6.76
N ILE A 20 -2.87 6.92 6.55
CA ILE A 20 -3.48 5.85 7.34
C ILE A 20 -3.13 6.03 8.82
N GLY A 21 -1.84 6.21 9.14
CA GLY A 21 -1.39 6.42 10.51
C GLY A 21 -2.03 7.64 11.18
N GLY A 22 -2.15 8.76 10.45
CA GLY A 22 -2.81 9.96 10.95
C GLY A 22 -4.29 9.77 11.26
N VAL A 23 -5.03 9.09 10.36
CA VAL A 23 -6.46 8.81 10.56
C VAL A 23 -6.67 7.86 11.75
N LEU A 24 -5.90 6.78 11.82
CA LEU A 24 -6.00 5.82 12.93
C LEU A 24 -5.61 6.45 14.28
N TYR A 25 -4.59 7.30 14.30
CA TYR A 25 -4.22 8.06 15.50
C TYR A 25 -5.36 8.96 15.98
N TRP A 26 -6.03 9.67 15.05
CA TRP A 26 -7.19 10.50 15.38
C TRP A 26 -8.34 9.68 15.99
N PHE A 27 -8.68 8.54 15.40
CA PHE A 27 -9.69 7.64 15.96
C PHE A 27 -9.32 7.07 17.32
N GLY A 28 -8.05 6.71 17.50
CA GLY A 28 -7.51 6.23 18.77
C GLY A 28 -7.61 7.29 19.87
N LYS A 29 -7.21 8.53 19.58
CA LYS A 29 -7.25 9.66 20.53
C LYS A 29 -8.66 9.97 21.03
N GLY A 30 -9.67 9.87 20.15
CA GLY A 30 -11.07 10.07 20.54
C GLY A 30 -11.73 8.85 21.19
N ALA A 31 -11.05 7.70 21.23
CA ALA A 31 -11.60 6.40 21.59
C ALA A 31 -12.90 6.06 20.82
N HIS A 32 -12.98 6.49 19.55
CA HIS A 32 -14.16 6.28 18.70
C HIS A 32 -14.48 4.79 18.54
N HIS A 33 -13.44 3.94 18.54
CA HIS A 33 -13.57 2.49 18.52
C HIS A 33 -14.30 1.89 19.74
N VAL A 34 -14.42 2.63 20.85
CA VAL A 34 -15.16 2.19 22.04
C VAL A 34 -16.49 2.92 22.18
N ARG A 35 -16.49 4.23 21.93
CA ARG A 35 -17.67 5.09 22.14
C ARG A 35 -18.71 4.92 21.05
N ASP A 36 -18.27 4.87 19.80
CA ASP A 36 -19.13 4.90 18.62
C ASP A 36 -18.66 3.85 17.62
N PHE A 37 -18.74 2.57 18.00
CA PHE A 37 -18.15 1.47 17.24
C PHE A 37 -18.70 1.34 15.82
N VAL A 38 -20.02 1.48 15.64
CA VAL A 38 -20.66 1.33 14.32
C VAL A 38 -20.15 2.39 13.32
N PRO A 39 -20.23 3.71 13.59
CA PRO A 39 -19.70 4.70 12.67
C PRO A 39 -18.17 4.58 12.50
N PHE A 40 -17.42 4.24 13.56
CA PHE A 40 -15.99 3.97 13.46
C PHE A 40 -15.68 2.86 12.43
N VAL A 41 -16.40 1.74 12.47
CA VAL A 41 -16.20 0.63 11.54
C VAL A 41 -16.54 1.05 10.10
N LEU A 42 -17.61 1.81 9.88
CA LEU A 42 -17.96 2.31 8.55
C LEU A 42 -16.90 3.26 7.99
N GLU A 43 -16.39 4.16 8.81
CA GLU A 43 -15.30 5.08 8.42
C GLU A 43 -13.99 4.33 8.15
N LEU A 44 -13.69 3.28 8.92
CA LEU A 44 -12.54 2.41 8.67
C LEU A 44 -12.68 1.67 7.33
N PHE A 45 -13.86 1.14 7.02
CA PHE A 45 -14.12 0.53 5.71
C PHE A 45 -13.99 1.54 4.56
N ALA A 46 -14.49 2.76 4.75
CA ALA A 46 -14.33 3.83 3.77
C ALA A 46 -12.86 4.17 3.53
N LEU A 47 -12.05 4.25 4.60
CA LEU A 47 -10.61 4.47 4.49
C LEU A 47 -9.92 3.35 3.70
N VAL A 48 -10.25 2.09 4.00
CA VAL A 48 -9.71 0.92 3.27
C VAL A 48 -10.10 0.98 1.79
N ALA A 49 -11.36 1.26 1.49
CA ALA A 49 -11.84 1.37 0.11
C ALA A 49 -11.09 2.47 -0.67
N VAL A 50 -10.89 3.64 -0.07
CA VAL A 50 -10.11 4.73 -0.67
C VAL A 50 -8.66 4.29 -0.92
N CYS A 51 -8.02 3.63 0.03
CA CYS A 51 -6.66 3.13 -0.13
C CYS A 51 -6.56 2.15 -1.30
N VAL A 52 -7.48 1.20 -1.39
CA VAL A 52 -7.52 0.22 -2.49
C VAL A 52 -7.73 0.93 -3.83
N ILE A 53 -8.65 1.89 -3.92
CA ILE A 53 -8.89 2.66 -5.15
C ILE A 53 -7.62 3.40 -5.56
N VAL A 54 -6.93 4.07 -4.63
CA VAL A 54 -5.68 4.78 -4.93
C VAL A 54 -4.62 3.81 -5.45
N ILE A 55 -4.46 2.66 -4.79
CA ILE A 55 -3.48 1.65 -5.23
C ILE A 55 -3.83 1.15 -6.62
N VAL A 56 -5.07 0.71 -6.86
CA VAL A 56 -5.50 0.18 -8.17
C VAL A 56 -5.37 1.23 -9.27
N ALA A 57 -5.78 2.47 -9.01
CA ALA A 57 -5.72 3.55 -10.00
C ALA A 57 -4.29 4.02 -10.31
N THR A 58 -3.37 3.87 -9.36
CA THR A 58 -1.98 4.32 -9.54
C THR A 58 -1.03 3.20 -9.89
N TYR A 59 -1.42 1.94 -9.69
CA TYR A 59 -0.66 0.75 -10.06
C TYR A 59 -0.43 0.69 -11.58
N LYS A 60 0.82 0.45 -11.98
CA LYS A 60 1.17 0.21 -13.38
C LYS A 60 1.64 -1.24 -13.56
N PRO A 61 1.20 -1.95 -14.61
CA PRO A 61 1.74 -3.26 -14.97
C PRO A 61 3.25 -3.12 -15.21
N GLY A 62 4.06 -3.66 -14.30
CA GLY A 62 5.52 -3.47 -14.28
C GLY A 62 6.08 -2.99 -12.94
N ASP A 63 5.24 -2.41 -12.06
CA ASP A 63 5.58 -2.16 -10.65
C ASP A 63 5.61 -3.51 -9.89
N ARG A 64 6.61 -4.36 -10.15
CA ARG A 64 6.83 -5.61 -9.41
C ARG A 64 7.47 -5.27 -8.07
N ILE A 65 6.77 -5.53 -6.98
CA ILE A 65 7.25 -5.20 -5.63
C ILE A 65 8.21 -6.29 -5.12
N ILE A 66 8.02 -7.58 -5.44
CA ILE A 66 8.81 -8.70 -4.88
C ILE A 66 8.82 -9.97 -5.78
N ARG A 67 8.91 -9.84 -7.11
CA ARG A 67 9.21 -11.01 -7.95
C ARG A 67 10.40 -10.69 -8.85
N GLU A 68 11.51 -11.38 -8.60
CA GLU A 68 12.43 -11.74 -9.68
C GLU A 68 11.61 -12.28 -10.86
N SER A 69 11.94 -11.82 -12.06
CA SER A 69 11.42 -12.42 -13.29
C SER A 69 11.78 -13.90 -13.25
N LEU A 70 10.76 -14.77 -13.27
CA LEU A 70 10.99 -16.19 -13.59
C LEU A 70 11.45 -16.37 -15.04
N ASP A 71 11.42 -15.29 -15.83
CA ASP A 71 11.81 -15.26 -17.24
C ASP A 71 13.32 -15.45 -17.43
N ASP A 72 14.16 -15.19 -16.41
CA ASP A 72 15.62 -15.34 -16.51
C ASP A 72 16.07 -16.81 -16.40
N ASP A 73 15.24 -17.71 -15.83
CA ASP A 73 15.57 -19.13 -15.65
C ASP A 73 15.16 -20.02 -16.85
N GLU A 74 14.24 -19.57 -17.70
CA GLU A 74 13.75 -20.36 -18.85
C GLU A 74 14.68 -20.24 -20.09
N GLU A 75 15.41 -19.14 -20.26
CA GLU A 75 16.39 -18.98 -21.35
C GLU A 75 17.66 -19.84 -21.15
N GLU A 76 18.15 -20.02 -19.92
CA GLU A 76 19.33 -20.85 -19.65
C GLU A 76 19.04 -22.35 -19.83
N ARG A 77 17.82 -22.82 -19.55
CA ARG A 77 17.47 -24.25 -19.62
C ARG A 77 17.13 -24.77 -21.02
N SER A 78 16.91 -23.88 -21.98
CA SER A 78 16.65 -24.23 -23.39
C SER A 78 17.94 -24.36 -24.22
N SER A 79 19.10 -24.13 -23.62
CA SER A 79 20.41 -24.05 -24.29
C SER A 79 21.30 -25.28 -24.09
N ASP A 80 20.85 -26.29 -23.34
CA ASP A 80 21.50 -27.60 -23.12
C ASP A 80 20.73 -28.73 -23.83
#